data_AF-A0A957ZPM9-F1
#
_entry.id   AF-A0A957ZPM9-F1
#
_cell.length_a   1.000
_cell.length_b   1.000
_cell.length_c   1.000
_cell.angle_alpha   90.00
_cell.angle_beta   90.00
_cell.angle_gamma   90.00
#
_symmetry.space_group_name_H-M   'P 1'
#
loop_
_entity.id
_entity.type
_entity.pdbx_description
1 polymer ?
#
loop_
_entity_poly.entity_id
_entity_poly.type
_entity_poly.pdbx_seq_one_letter_code
_entity_poly.pdbx_strand_id
1 'polypeptide(L)' 'MKKSARMGWGFLTPTFIILGITGLLPFIFVLYVGFFDWNVFAAVPGLHFAGVENYRRLVFDNGFLQSFWP' A
#
# COMPACT_ATOMS: atom_id res chain seq x y z
N MET A 1 34.61 -14.60 -13.06
CA MET A 1 33.18 -14.41 -13.39
C MET A 1 32.31 -14.05 -12.18
N LYS A 2 32.36 -14.75 -11.03
CA LYS A 2 31.48 -14.47 -9.85
C LYS A 2 31.65 -13.09 -9.17
N LYS A 3 32.85 -12.47 -9.22
CA LYS A 3 33.12 -11.14 -8.59
C LYS A 3 32.36 -9.98 -9.26
N SER A 4 32.25 -9.99 -10.59
CA SER A 4 31.60 -8.91 -11.35
C SER A 4 30.09 -8.85 -11.07
N ALA A 5 29.42 -10.01 -10.98
CA ALA A 5 28.00 -10.06 -10.63
C ALA A 5 27.72 -9.50 -9.22
N ARG A 6 28.54 -9.81 -8.21
CA ARG A 6 28.38 -9.24 -6.85
C ARG A 6 28.53 -7.72 -6.82
N MET A 7 29.47 -7.17 -7.59
CA MET A 7 29.62 -5.71 -7.72
C MET A 7 28.42 -5.08 -8.44
N GLY A 8 27.91 -5.71 -9.50
CA GLY A 8 26.72 -5.24 -10.21
C GLY A 8 25.48 -5.18 -9.29
N TRP A 9 25.25 -6.22 -8.49
CA TRP A 9 24.19 -6.21 -7.49
C TRP A 9 24.40 -5.14 -6.42
N GLY A 10 25.64 -4.94 -5.95
CA GLY A 10 25.96 -3.87 -5.00
C GLY A 10 25.57 -2.47 -5.48
N PHE A 11 25.76 -2.17 -6.76
CA PHE A 11 25.34 -0.88 -7.35
C PHE A 11 23.83 -0.74 -7.55
N LEU A 12 23.11 -1.84 -7.76
CA LEU A 12 21.66 -1.82 -7.93
C LEU A 12 20.88 -1.81 -6.61
N THR A 13 21.46 -2.36 -5.53
CA THR A 13 20.88 -2.37 -4.19
C THR A 13 20.31 -1.01 -3.74
N PRO A 14 21.03 0.13 -3.83
CA PRO A 14 20.46 1.42 -3.41
C PRO A 14 19.22 1.81 -4.23
N THR A 15 19.20 1.53 -5.53
CA THR A 15 18.02 1.77 -6.37
C THR A 15 16.83 0.92 -5.92
N PHE A 16 17.04 -0.37 -5.66
CA PHE A 16 15.97 -1.25 -5.16
C PHE A 16 15.47 -0.86 -3.78
N ILE A 17 16.34 -0.38 -2.89
CA ILE A 17 15.94 0.15 -1.58
C ILE A 17 15.03 1.35 -1.77
N ILE A 18 15.42 2.32 -2.61
CA ILE A 18 14.62 3.51 -2.87
C ILE A 18 13.26 3.10 -3.45
N LEU A 19 13.24 2.27 -4.50
CA LEU A 19 11.99 1.78 -5.11
C LEU A 19 11.12 1.00 -4.12
N GLY A 20 11.74 0.21 -3.24
CA GLY A 20 11.04 -0.53 -2.19
C GLY A 20 10.37 0.41 -1.18
N ILE A 21 11.07 1.45 -0.74
CA ILE A 21 10.54 2.41 0.24
C ILE A 21 9.50 3.34 -0.39
N THR A 22 9.72 3.82 -1.62
CA THR A 22 8.83 4.81 -2.23
C THR A 22 7.67 4.19 -3.00
N GLY A 23 7.82 2.96 -3.48
CA GLY A 23 6.78 2.24 -4.22
C GLY A 23 6.08 1.18 -3.37
N LEU A 24 6.85 0.19 -2.88
CA LEU A 24 6.26 -0.99 -2.27
C LEU A 24 5.74 -0.75 -0.84
N LEU A 25 6.49 -0.01 -0.02
CA LEU A 25 6.11 0.28 1.36
C LEU A 25 4.78 1.04 1.45
N PRO A 26 4.52 2.17 0.74
CA PRO A 26 3.23 2.85 0.82
C PRO A 26 2.09 1.98 0.26
N PHE A 27 2.35 1.13 -0.73
CA PHE A 27 1.36 0.20 -1.25
C PHE A 27 0.93 -0.82 -0.17
N ILE A 28 1.89 -1.46 0.48
CA ILE A 28 1.61 -2.40 1.60
C ILE A 28 0.92 -1.67 2.74
N PHE A 29 1.33 -0.44 3.05
CA PHE A 29 0.72 0.37 4.09
C PHE A 29 -0.78 0.61 3.83
N VAL A 30 -1.17 0.99 2.61
CA VAL A 30 -2.59 1.19 2.25
C VAL A 30 -3.38 -0.12 2.35
N LEU A 31 -2.80 -1.25 1.93
CA LEU A 31 -3.44 -2.56 2.09
C LEU A 31 -3.65 -2.90 3.57
N TYR A 32 -2.64 -2.69 4.42
CA TYR A 32 -2.73 -2.93 5.85
C TYR A 32 -3.79 -2.04 6.52
N VAL A 33 -3.76 -0.74 6.24
CA VAL A 33 -4.69 0.24 6.83
C VAL A 33 -6.12 0.02 6.36
N GLY A 34 -6.33 -0.54 5.15
CA GLY A 34 -7.67 -0.87 4.65
C GLY A 34 -8.47 -1.80 5.56
N PHE A 35 -7.80 -2.59 6.42
CA PHE A 35 -8.44 -3.43 7.44
C PHE A 35 -8.89 -2.68 8.69
N PHE A 36 -8.65 -1.38 8.76
CA PHE A 36 -8.98 -0.52 9.88
C PHE A 36 -9.91 0.61 9.42
N ASP A 37 -10.89 0.95 10.24
CA ASP A 37 -11.62 2.20 10.11
C ASP A 37 -10.71 3.32 10.63
N TRP A 38 -9.99 3.94 9.71
CA TRP A 38 -8.95 4.92 10.03
C TRP A 38 -9.08 6.16 9.16
N ASN A 39 -8.97 7.32 9.80
CA ASN A 39 -8.96 8.61 9.15
C ASN A 39 -7.78 9.43 9.68
N VAL A 40 -6.88 9.82 8.77
CA VAL A 40 -5.67 10.62 9.05
C VAL A 40 -5.99 11.95 9.74
N PHE A 41 -7.17 12.50 9.46
CA PHE A 41 -7.64 13.79 9.96
C PHE A 41 -8.72 13.63 11.04
N ALA A 42 -8.87 12.43 11.63
CA ALA A 42 -9.82 12.22 12.71
C ALA A 42 -9.47 13.07 13.93
N ALA A 43 -10.50 13.69 14.53
CA ALA A 43 -10.34 14.43 15.79
C ALA A 43 -9.91 13.52 16.95
N VAL A 44 -10.30 12.25 16.91
CA VAL A 44 -9.85 11.21 17.84
C VAL A 44 -8.91 10.27 17.10
N PRO A 45 -7.63 10.17 17.50
CA PRO A 45 -6.70 9.26 16.87
C PRO A 45 -6.99 7.81 17.27
N GLY A 46 -6.92 6.90 16.31
CA GLY A 46 -7.05 5.47 16.59
C GLY A 46 -7.15 4.63 15.31
N LEU A 47 -6.49 3.48 15.29
CA LEU A 47 -6.67 2.44 14.28
C LEU A 47 -7.70 1.45 14.80
N HIS A 48 -8.96 1.59 14.36
CA HIS A 48 -10.04 0.70 14.80
C HIS A 48 -10.12 -0.48 13.84
N PHE A 49 -9.86 -1.70 14.31
CA PHE A 49 -9.88 -2.87 13.42
C PHE A 49 -11.30 -3.14 12.91
N ALA A 50 -11.48 -3.09 11.58
CA ALA A 50 -12.75 -3.26 10.89
C ALA A 50 -12.82 -4.57 10.08
N GLY A 51 -11.74 -5.36 10.07
CA GLY A 51 -11.66 -6.58 9.27
C GLY A 51 -11.79 -6.28 7.79
N VAL A 52 -12.71 -6.95 7.09
CA VAL A 52 -12.92 -6.77 5.64
C VAL A 52 -14.09 -5.85 5.31
N GLU A 53 -14.70 -5.20 6.30
CA GLU A 53 -15.95 -4.45 6.12
C GLU A 53 -15.77 -3.25 5.17
N ASN A 54 -14.63 -2.57 5.22
CA ASN A 54 -14.31 -1.46 4.30
C ASN A 54 -14.28 -1.93 2.84
N TYR A 55 -13.68 -3.10 2.56
CA TYR A 55 -13.65 -3.68 1.22
C TYR A 55 -15.04 -4.11 0.77
N ARG A 56 -15.82 -4.74 1.66
CA ARG A 56 -17.22 -5.11 1.39
C ARG A 56 -18.04 -3.88 1.02
N ARG A 57 -17.94 -2.80 1.80
CA ARG A 57 -18.64 -1.54 1.52
C ARG A 57 -18.25 -0.98 0.15
N LEU A 58 -16.96 -0.97 -0.18
CA LEU A 58 -16.45 -0.41 -1.42
C LEU A 58 -16.97 -1.14 -2.66
N VAL A 59 -16.98 -2.48 -2.68
CA VAL A 59 -17.43 -3.26 -3.84
C VAL A 59 -18.94 -3.18 -4.10
N PHE A 60 -19.72 -2.72 -3.11
CA PHE A 60 -21.16 -2.46 -3.25
C PHE A 60 -21.49 -0.96 -3.25
N ASP A 61 -20.48 -0.08 -3.26
CA ASP A 61 -20.69 1.36 -3.32
C ASP A 61 -21.02 1.79 -4.75
N ASN A 62 -22.24 2.28 -4.96
CA ASN A 62 -22.70 2.67 -6.30
C ASN A 62 -21.84 3.77 -6.93
N GLY A 63 -21.33 4.72 -6.13
CA GLY A 63 -20.47 5.78 -6.64
C GLY A 63 -19.12 5.23 -7.10
N PHE A 64 -18.53 4.32 -6.33
CA PHE A 64 -17.33 3.58 -6.72
C PHE A 64 -17.57 2.76 -7.99
N LEU A 65 -18.65 1.99 -8.07
CA LEU A 65 -18.96 1.14 -9.23
C LEU A 65 -19.22 1.96 -10.52
N GLN A 66 -19.89 3.10 -10.40
CA GLN A 66 -20.07 4.04 -11.52
C GLN A 66 -18.74 4.61 -12.04
N SER A 67 -17.71 4.73 -11.20
CA SER A 67 -16.39 5.18 -11.68
C SER A 67 -15.68 4.17 -12.61
N PHE A 68 -16.05 2.88 -12.56
CA PHE A 68 -15.49 1.84 -13.44
C PHE A 68 -16.27 1.67 -14.74
N TRP A 69 -17.56 1.99 -14.73
CA TRP A 69 -18.44 1.81 -15.87
C TRP A 69 -19.14 3.14 -16.20
N PRO A 70 -18.61 3.91 -17.17
CA PRO A 70 -19.22 5.18 -17.59
C PRO A 70 -20.61 5.01 -18.20
#